data_AF-A0AA86URI3-F1
#
_entry.id   AF-A0AA86URI3-F1
#
_cell.length_a   1.000
_cell.length_b   1.000
_cell.length_c   1.000
_cell.angle_alpha   90.00
_cell.angle_beta   90.00
_cell.angle_gamma   90.00
#
_symmetry.space_group_name_H-M   'P 1'
#
loop_
_entity.id
_entity.type
_entity.pdbx_description
1 polymer ?
#
loop_
_entity_poly.entity_id
_entity_poly.type
_entity_poly.pdbx_seq_one_letter_code
_entity_poly.pdbx_strand_id
1 'polypeptide(L)'
;MQKNSSIQQEIIPIRSINEQQANTINQNQENNENENIETNENIKPELTNKIKVVKLENETDIQNYCKLLKNGQEQSDSVLLKLNQSINKLNLSEIYSQQCDQQILSQLKELNELNLSYNDFTTLPEQLNQMQYLQILDISYNNFDNLDNLSSLTNLQNLNISFSFNIKQQFFIRELASLVNLQQLNIRGNQLSCIESLASLVNLQQLDVRKNKISNIQSLASLVNLQQLDVSGNEISNIESLANLVNLQQLNICGNQLSCIESLASLVNLQQLDVSGNKITNIESLANLVNLQQLNVNWNEISNIESLANLVNLQQLNVNWNEISNIESLASLVNLKQLNVSENKITNIESLASLVNLQLLNVSYNKIYKIESLASLVDIQQISLDNNLFGNEYLFSYRIFSEISYNKINHLSLCGSKLNNIDFLKYFKNLQKLELNDNFIFDIGVLEHCQKLQSLYLNDNIILEVNSLQRIEFKDFEIEQNFILDFSPIKNHQNFKKYVTSEQRIPKPKDYQKYNKSKAVKNSFYKQYSEEKKTLKFKNKRQTIKDKLQPKILKNLTNINTALALLQTFLQLENECGNQ
;
A
#
# COMPACT_ATOMS: atom_id res chain seq x y z
N MET A 1 9.80 -11.30 -34.98
CA MET A 1 9.76 -10.63 -36.29
C MET A 1 9.04 -9.31 -36.13
N GLN A 2 9.68 -8.25 -36.65
CA GLN A 2 9.27 -6.86 -36.92
C GLN A 2 7.77 -6.62 -37.20
N LYS A 3 7.14 -5.46 -36.94
CA LYS A 3 7.61 -4.05 -36.86
C LYS A 3 6.48 -3.11 -36.36
N ASN A 4 6.90 -1.96 -35.83
CA ASN A 4 6.30 -0.61 -35.84
C ASN A 4 4.96 -0.34 -35.13
N SER A 5 4.67 0.84 -34.57
CA SER A 5 5.44 2.02 -34.09
C SER A 5 4.42 3.01 -33.52
N SER A 6 4.80 3.70 -32.46
CA SER A 6 4.35 4.99 -31.92
C SER A 6 3.31 5.81 -32.70
N ILE A 7 2.32 6.39 -32.00
CA ILE A 7 1.99 7.85 -31.99
C ILE A 7 0.80 8.15 -31.04
N GLN A 8 1.11 9.01 -30.06
CA GLN A 8 0.37 10.13 -29.45
C GLN A 8 -1.06 9.92 -28.91
N GLN A 9 -1.17 10.01 -27.57
CA GLN A 9 -2.39 10.38 -26.88
C GLN A 9 -2.45 11.90 -26.66
N GLU A 10 -3.61 12.44 -26.99
CA GLU A 10 -4.07 13.82 -26.83
C GLU A 10 -4.20 14.19 -25.35
N ILE A 11 -3.69 15.35 -24.96
CA ILE A 11 -4.14 16.09 -23.77
C ILE A 11 -4.46 17.52 -24.22
N ILE A 12 -5.68 17.94 -23.91
CA ILE A 12 -6.28 19.25 -24.18
C ILE A 12 -5.56 20.33 -23.33
N PRO A 13 -5.22 21.50 -23.90
CA PRO A 13 -4.57 22.60 -23.18
C PRO A 13 -5.57 23.56 -22.52
N ILE A 14 -5.27 24.01 -21.30
CA ILE A 14 -5.90 25.19 -20.69
C ILE A 14 -5.08 26.43 -21.05
N ARG A 15 -5.81 27.44 -21.54
CA ARG A 15 -5.34 28.66 -22.21
C ARG A 15 -4.45 29.56 -21.35
N SER A 16 -3.39 30.03 -22.00
CA SER A 16 -2.59 31.22 -21.68
C SER A 16 -3.28 32.52 -22.10
N ILE A 17 -3.02 33.60 -21.36
CA ILE A 17 -3.30 34.99 -21.77
C ILE A 17 -1.97 35.76 -21.77
N ASN A 18 -1.72 36.39 -22.92
CA ASN A 18 -0.87 37.56 -23.23
C ASN A 18 0.65 37.42 -23.42
N GLU A 19 1.00 37.26 -24.70
CA GLU A 19 2.07 37.98 -25.43
C GLU A 19 1.57 39.40 -25.82
N GLN A 20 2.32 40.45 -26.17
CA GLN A 20 3.59 40.55 -26.89
C GLN A 20 4.13 42.00 -26.83
N GLN A 21 5.40 42.16 -27.20
CA GLN A 21 6.26 43.35 -27.20
C GLN A 21 5.89 44.40 -28.28
N ALA A 22 6.36 45.66 -28.11
CA ALA A 22 6.67 46.55 -29.25
C ALA A 22 7.82 47.53 -28.93
N ASN A 23 8.64 47.75 -29.96
CA ASN A 23 9.95 48.40 -30.01
C ASN A 23 9.94 49.95 -30.04
N THR A 24 11.13 50.48 -29.74
CA THR A 24 11.67 51.84 -29.82
C THR A 24 11.70 52.45 -31.25
N ILE A 25 11.55 53.79 -31.38
CA ILE A 25 12.45 54.78 -32.07
C ILE A 25 11.74 56.07 -32.60
N ASN A 26 12.38 57.21 -32.30
CA ASN A 26 12.46 58.55 -32.93
C ASN A 26 11.36 59.64 -32.89
N GLN A 27 11.77 60.73 -32.20
CA GLN A 27 11.84 62.16 -32.60
C GLN A 27 10.93 62.70 -33.72
N ASN A 28 10.23 63.80 -33.41
CA ASN A 28 10.21 65.01 -34.24
C ASN A 28 9.93 66.27 -33.40
N GLN A 29 10.63 67.35 -33.79
CA GLN A 29 10.67 68.69 -33.21
C GLN A 29 9.52 69.59 -33.72
N GLU A 30 9.51 70.82 -33.16
CA GLU A 30 8.89 72.07 -33.66
C GLU A 30 7.41 72.30 -33.29
N ASN A 31 6.93 73.46 -32.82
CA ASN A 31 7.44 74.83 -32.71
C ASN A 31 6.60 75.63 -31.66
N ASN A 32 7.22 76.66 -31.05
CA ASN A 32 6.76 78.03 -30.71
C ASN A 32 5.25 78.30 -30.40
N GLU A 33 4.83 79.17 -29.48
CA GLU A 33 5.36 80.46 -28.99
C GLU A 33 4.46 80.99 -27.85
N ASN A 34 5.04 81.78 -26.92
CA ASN A 34 4.44 82.89 -26.12
C ASN A 34 3.34 82.56 -25.07
N GLU A 35 3.29 83.11 -23.85
CA GLU A 35 3.89 84.31 -23.25
C GLU A 35 3.72 84.28 -21.70
N ASN A 36 4.79 84.63 -20.98
CA ASN A 36 4.91 85.45 -19.75
C ASN A 36 3.94 85.30 -18.54
N ILE A 37 4.48 85.04 -17.33
CA ILE A 37 4.79 86.04 -16.27
C ILE A 37 5.12 85.32 -14.92
N GLU A 38 6.39 85.48 -14.52
CA GLU A 38 6.97 85.79 -13.20
C GLU A 38 6.93 84.87 -11.95
N THR A 39 8.17 84.68 -11.47
CA THR A 39 8.70 84.71 -10.08
C THR A 39 8.82 83.43 -9.25
N ASN A 40 10.05 82.89 -9.27
CA ASN A 40 10.90 82.50 -8.14
C ASN A 40 10.27 82.50 -6.75
N GLU A 41 10.41 81.39 -6.02
CA GLU A 41 11.30 81.37 -4.86
C GLU A 41 11.72 79.94 -4.45
N ASN A 42 12.99 79.86 -4.04
CA ASN A 42 13.70 78.67 -3.59
C ASN A 42 12.97 77.90 -2.48
N ILE A 43 13.15 76.57 -2.45
CA ILE A 43 13.64 75.78 -1.30
C ILE A 43 13.97 74.36 -1.81
N LYS A 44 15.26 74.00 -1.79
CA LYS A 44 15.66 72.61 -1.50
C LYS A 44 15.65 72.45 0.02
N PRO A 45 15.31 71.26 0.52
CA PRO A 45 16.27 70.60 1.39
C PRO A 45 16.47 69.13 1.01
N GLU A 46 17.75 68.76 0.94
CA GLU A 46 18.37 67.47 1.28
C GLU A 46 17.46 66.24 1.47
N LEU A 47 17.56 65.27 0.56
CA LEU A 47 17.25 63.86 0.82
C LEU A 47 18.51 63.18 1.37
N THR A 48 18.63 63.16 2.70
CA THR A 48 19.47 62.18 3.40
C THR A 48 18.82 60.81 3.25
N ASN A 49 19.47 59.88 2.53
CA ASN A 49 19.10 58.47 2.53
C ASN A 49 19.27 57.92 3.96
N LYS A 50 18.22 57.94 4.77
CA LYS A 50 18.19 57.29 6.08
C LYS A 50 18.29 55.77 5.89
N ILE A 51 19.44 55.19 6.22
CA ILE A 51 19.59 53.73 6.33
C ILE A 51 18.62 53.23 7.40
N LYS A 52 17.69 52.34 7.03
CA LYS A 52 16.72 51.72 7.96
C LYS A 52 17.45 50.60 8.70
N VAL A 53 17.47 50.61 10.03
CA VAL A 53 18.05 49.48 10.80
C VAL A 53 16.92 48.54 11.17
N VAL A 54 16.98 47.29 10.70
CA VAL A 54 16.02 46.24 11.06
C VAL A 54 16.73 45.26 11.98
N LYS A 55 16.21 45.08 13.20
CA LYS A 55 16.66 44.04 14.12
C LYS A 55 15.83 42.79 13.89
N LEU A 56 16.50 41.67 13.65
CA LEU A 56 15.87 40.36 13.51
C LEU A 56 16.36 39.51 14.69
N GLU A 57 15.49 39.29 15.66
CA GLU A 57 15.88 38.73 16.96
C GLU A 57 15.69 37.21 17.01
N ASN A 58 14.81 36.68 16.15
CA ASN A 58 14.46 35.27 16.07
C ASN A 58 14.23 34.80 14.62
N GLU A 59 14.08 33.48 14.43
CA GLU A 59 13.80 32.84 13.14
C GLU A 59 12.54 33.39 12.45
N THR A 60 11.47 33.63 13.19
CA THR A 60 10.21 34.16 12.64
C THR A 60 10.38 35.55 12.06
N ASP A 61 11.17 36.41 12.71
CA ASP A 61 11.50 37.73 12.20
C ASP A 61 12.24 37.62 10.86
N ILE A 62 13.21 36.70 10.77
CA ILE A 62 13.99 36.44 9.55
C ILE A 62 13.08 35.96 8.42
N GLN A 63 12.22 34.98 8.69
CA GLN A 63 11.29 34.46 7.70
C GLN A 63 10.32 35.54 7.21
N ASN A 64 9.78 36.36 8.12
CA ASN A 64 8.88 37.44 7.78
C ASN A 64 9.60 38.50 6.93
N TYR A 65 10.82 38.86 7.31
CA TYR A 65 11.64 39.79 6.55
C TYR A 65 11.91 39.28 5.13
N CYS A 66 12.29 38.02 4.98
CA CYS A 66 12.46 37.43 3.65
C CYS A 66 11.17 37.39 2.82
N LYS A 67 10.01 37.16 3.44
CA LYS A 67 8.70 37.24 2.76
C LYS A 67 8.38 38.67 2.32
N LEU A 68 8.72 39.68 3.12
CA LEU A 68 8.55 41.10 2.74
C LEU A 68 9.44 41.47 1.55
N LEU A 69 10.71 41.04 1.56
CA LEU A 69 11.62 41.21 0.43
C LEU A 69 11.08 40.54 -0.84
N LYS A 70 10.59 39.30 -0.74
CA LYS A 70 9.95 38.58 -1.85
C LYS A 70 8.81 39.38 -2.48
N ASN A 71 7.94 39.97 -1.65
CA ASN A 71 6.78 40.71 -2.13
C ASN A 71 7.13 42.12 -2.67
N GLY A 72 8.42 42.48 -2.74
CA GLY A 72 8.86 43.83 -3.10
C GLY A 72 8.44 44.90 -2.10
N GLN A 73 8.04 44.49 -0.88
CA GLN A 73 7.59 45.38 0.18
C GLN A 73 8.76 46.02 0.95
N GLU A 74 9.99 45.51 0.77
CA GLU A 74 11.24 46.09 1.25
C GLU A 74 12.34 45.98 0.17
N GLN A 75 13.29 46.93 0.16
CA GLN A 75 14.46 46.93 -0.75
C GLN A 75 15.74 46.57 0.02
N SER A 76 16.51 45.59 -0.49
CA SER A 76 17.72 45.03 0.13
C SER A 76 18.83 46.05 0.42
N ASP A 77 18.95 47.09 -0.41
CA ASP A 77 20.15 47.95 -0.42
C ASP A 77 20.09 49.11 0.59
N SER A 78 18.97 49.26 1.30
CA SER A 78 18.70 50.39 2.21
C SER A 78 18.60 50.00 3.69
N VAL A 79 18.86 48.72 4.03
CA VAL A 79 18.63 48.16 5.37
C VAL A 79 19.93 47.64 6.02
N LEU A 80 20.26 48.14 7.21
CA LEU A 80 21.31 47.58 8.07
C LEU A 80 20.68 46.52 8.98
N LEU A 81 20.90 45.24 8.67
CA LEU A 81 20.41 44.12 9.47
C LEU A 81 21.30 43.90 10.70
N LYS A 82 20.69 43.84 11.88
CA LYS A 82 21.34 43.33 13.11
C LYS A 82 20.66 42.03 13.52
N LEU A 83 21.33 40.92 13.21
CA LEU A 83 20.89 39.57 13.56
C LEU A 83 21.41 39.17 14.94
N ASN A 84 20.59 38.44 15.69
CA ASN A 84 21.04 37.79 16.92
C ASN A 84 21.92 36.58 16.58
N GLN A 85 23.18 36.60 17.02
CA GLN A 85 24.15 35.52 16.79
C GLN A 85 23.82 34.22 17.55
N SER A 86 22.79 34.21 18.41
CA SER A 86 22.35 33.00 19.11
C SER A 86 21.52 32.04 18.25
N ILE A 87 21.18 32.41 17.01
CA ILE A 87 20.41 31.55 16.11
C ILE A 87 21.32 30.45 15.58
N ASN A 88 21.06 29.21 16.02
CA ASN A 88 21.81 28.02 15.61
C ASN A 88 21.04 27.13 14.63
N LYS A 89 19.75 27.40 14.42
CA LYS A 89 18.89 26.72 13.44
C LYS A 89 18.10 27.75 12.67
N LEU A 90 17.98 27.56 11.36
CA LEU A 90 17.23 28.48 10.52
C LEU A 90 16.51 27.73 9.41
N ASN A 91 15.19 27.92 9.32
CA ASN A 91 14.40 27.48 8.17
C ASN A 91 14.06 28.65 7.24
N LEU A 92 14.56 28.57 6.01
CA LEU A 92 14.30 29.46 4.88
C LEU A 92 13.62 28.74 3.71
N SER A 93 12.91 27.64 3.97
CA SER A 93 12.15 26.92 2.93
C SER A 93 11.01 27.75 2.37
N GLU A 94 10.68 27.58 1.09
CA GLU A 94 9.55 28.25 0.42
C GLU A 94 9.61 29.79 0.41
N ILE A 95 10.81 30.35 0.46
CA ILE A 95 11.02 31.81 0.46
C ILE A 95 11.13 32.37 -0.97
N TYR A 96 11.57 31.57 -1.95
CA TYR A 96 11.64 31.89 -3.39
C TYR A 96 12.34 33.22 -3.70
N SER A 97 13.31 33.64 -2.88
CA SER A 97 14.01 34.91 -3.04
C SER A 97 15.52 34.70 -2.98
N GLN A 98 16.16 34.51 -4.14
CA GLN A 98 17.62 34.43 -4.27
C GLN A 98 18.34 35.69 -3.72
N GLN A 99 17.60 36.80 -3.53
CA GLN A 99 18.12 38.06 -3.00
C GLN A 99 18.15 38.13 -1.46
N CYS A 100 17.34 37.33 -0.74
CA CYS A 100 17.33 37.37 0.72
C CYS A 100 18.61 36.76 1.34
N ASP A 101 19.25 35.84 0.62
CA ASP A 101 20.23 34.92 1.20
C ASP A 101 21.61 35.54 1.40
N GLN A 102 22.07 36.41 0.49
CA GLN A 102 23.45 36.90 0.58
C GLN A 102 23.70 37.76 1.82
N GLN A 103 22.80 38.69 2.15
CA GLN A 103 22.96 39.55 3.32
C GLN A 103 22.74 38.79 4.63
N ILE A 104 21.70 37.96 4.71
CA ILE A 104 21.34 37.25 5.95
C ILE A 104 22.35 36.14 6.27
N LEU A 105 22.67 35.29 5.28
CA LEU A 105 23.59 34.18 5.49
C LEU A 105 25.02 34.66 5.79
N SER A 106 25.42 35.85 5.33
CA SER A 106 26.74 36.43 5.65
C SER A 106 26.94 36.72 7.16
N GLN A 107 25.86 36.90 7.91
CA GLN A 107 25.90 37.23 9.34
C GLN A 107 25.70 36.01 10.25
N LEU A 108 25.24 34.87 9.71
CA LEU A 108 24.83 33.68 10.48
C LEU A 108 25.86 32.55 10.37
N LYS A 109 27.11 32.82 10.75
CA LYS A 109 28.24 31.89 10.60
C LYS A 109 28.25 30.74 11.61
N GLU A 110 27.53 30.90 12.72
CA GLU A 110 27.44 29.95 13.83
C GLU A 110 26.26 28.96 13.69
N LEU A 111 25.60 28.92 12.52
CA LEU A 111 24.49 28.00 12.28
C LEU A 111 24.97 26.55 12.31
N ASN A 112 24.17 25.72 12.98
CA ASN A 112 24.30 24.27 13.00
C ASN A 112 23.34 23.60 12.00
N GLU A 113 22.14 24.14 11.84
CA GLU A 113 21.10 23.62 10.95
C GLU A 113 20.55 24.71 10.04
N LEU A 114 20.50 24.42 8.75
CA LEU A 114 19.98 25.33 7.73
C LEU A 114 19.08 24.57 6.75
N ASN A 115 17.86 25.05 6.57
CA ASN A 115 16.92 24.54 5.58
C ASN A 115 16.66 25.61 4.51
N LEU A 116 17.00 25.30 3.27
CA LEU A 116 16.83 26.09 2.05
C LEU A 116 15.97 25.32 1.03
N SER A 117 15.19 24.33 1.47
CA SER A 117 14.38 23.49 0.59
C SER A 117 13.21 24.22 -0.06
N TYR A 118 12.66 23.66 -1.14
CA TYR A 118 11.48 24.21 -1.84
C TYR A 118 11.69 25.67 -2.25
N ASN A 119 12.87 25.97 -2.79
CA ASN A 119 13.22 27.24 -3.38
C ASN A 119 13.57 27.04 -4.88
N ASP A 120 13.88 28.12 -5.59
CA ASP A 120 14.29 28.06 -6.99
C ASP A 120 15.81 28.34 -7.13
N PHE A 121 16.63 27.81 -6.21
CA PHE A 121 18.08 27.99 -6.32
C PHE A 121 18.64 27.23 -7.52
N THR A 122 19.42 27.94 -8.35
CA THR A 122 20.19 27.35 -9.45
C THR A 122 21.67 27.17 -9.10
N THR A 123 22.17 27.91 -8.11
CA THR A 123 23.52 27.77 -7.53
C THR A 123 23.44 27.93 -6.02
N LEU A 124 24.39 27.31 -5.31
CA LEU A 124 24.51 27.47 -3.87
C LEU A 124 25.05 28.87 -3.51
N PRO A 125 24.50 29.54 -2.48
CA PRO A 125 25.04 30.81 -2.01
C PRO A 125 26.49 30.69 -1.56
N GLU A 126 27.39 31.55 -2.06
CA GLU A 126 28.82 31.52 -1.73
C GLU A 126 29.11 31.70 -0.22
N GLN A 127 28.19 32.37 0.50
CA GLN A 127 28.27 32.59 1.94
C GLN A 127 28.29 31.28 2.74
N LEU A 128 27.76 30.18 2.19
CA LEU A 128 27.83 28.85 2.81
C LEU A 128 29.28 28.42 3.09
N ASN A 129 30.26 28.88 2.29
CA ASN A 129 31.68 28.58 2.51
C ASN A 129 32.21 29.02 3.88
N GLN A 130 31.50 29.93 4.56
CA GLN A 130 31.91 30.46 5.86
C GLN A 130 31.23 29.74 7.04
N MET A 131 30.28 28.84 6.80
CA MET A 131 29.48 28.16 7.82
C MET A 131 30.18 26.89 8.34
N GLN A 132 31.27 27.09 9.09
CA GLN A 132 32.11 25.98 9.56
C GLN A 132 31.41 25.09 10.61
N TYR A 133 30.35 25.56 11.27
CA TYR A 133 29.63 24.79 12.30
C TYR A 133 28.42 24.02 11.76
N LEU A 134 28.12 24.14 10.46
CA LEU A 134 26.94 23.55 9.88
C LEU A 134 27.05 22.02 9.86
N GLN A 135 26.08 21.36 10.50
CA GLN A 135 25.99 19.91 10.61
C GLN A 135 24.79 19.35 9.82
N ILE A 136 23.73 20.14 9.67
CA ILE A 136 22.51 19.74 8.98
C ILE A 136 22.21 20.77 7.89
N LEU A 137 22.11 20.30 6.65
CA LEU A 137 21.72 21.12 5.51
C LEU A 137 20.63 20.42 4.71
N ASP A 138 19.51 21.12 4.52
CA ASP A 138 18.47 20.71 3.57
C ASP A 138 18.42 21.72 2.42
N ILE A 139 18.74 21.27 1.22
CA ILE A 139 18.61 22.03 -0.04
C ILE A 139 17.73 21.26 -1.04
N SER A 140 16.86 20.37 -0.54
CA SER A 140 15.91 19.58 -1.35
C SER A 140 14.93 20.45 -2.14
N TYR A 141 14.36 19.92 -3.23
CA TYR A 141 13.35 20.63 -4.02
C TYR A 141 13.83 22.02 -4.49
N ASN A 142 14.96 22.02 -5.20
CA ASN A 142 15.58 23.18 -5.83
C ASN A 142 15.89 22.86 -7.31
N ASN A 143 16.59 23.74 -8.02
CA ASN A 143 16.90 23.56 -9.45
C ASN A 143 18.38 23.82 -9.76
N PHE A 144 19.28 23.27 -8.95
CA PHE A 144 20.72 23.50 -9.06
C PHE A 144 21.30 23.00 -10.39
N ASP A 145 22.11 23.83 -11.01
CA ASP A 145 22.95 23.52 -12.17
C ASP A 145 24.33 23.01 -11.75
N ASN A 146 24.81 23.36 -10.56
CA ASN A 146 25.99 22.80 -9.90
C ASN A 146 25.86 22.86 -8.36
N LEU A 147 26.76 22.18 -7.67
CA LEU A 147 26.90 22.21 -6.21
C LEU A 147 28.24 22.84 -5.78
N ASP A 148 28.73 23.82 -6.55
CA ASP A 148 29.91 24.58 -6.16
C ASP A 148 29.75 25.10 -4.73
N ASN A 149 30.83 25.23 -3.98
CA ASN A 149 30.86 25.61 -2.56
C ASN A 149 30.43 24.53 -1.56
N LEU A 150 29.70 23.49 -1.97
CA LEU A 150 29.28 22.42 -1.06
C LEU A 150 30.48 21.70 -0.42
N SER A 151 31.58 21.56 -1.16
CA SER A 151 32.79 20.85 -0.70
C SER A 151 33.51 21.50 0.49
N SER A 152 33.17 22.76 0.82
CA SER A 152 33.71 23.45 2.00
C SER A 152 33.03 23.01 3.31
N LEU A 153 31.81 22.49 3.24
CA LEU A 153 30.94 22.17 4.37
C LEU A 153 31.29 20.82 5.02
N THR A 154 32.57 20.61 5.31
CA THR A 154 33.13 19.32 5.73
C THR A 154 32.63 18.80 7.08
N ASN A 155 31.97 19.64 7.89
CA ASN A 155 31.37 19.24 9.18
C ASN A 155 29.92 18.72 9.06
N LEU A 156 29.36 18.68 7.84
CA LEU A 156 28.03 18.13 7.61
C LEU A 156 27.94 16.66 8.05
N GLN A 157 26.88 16.37 8.78
CA GLN A 157 26.49 15.04 9.24
C GLN A 157 25.19 14.59 8.57
N ASN A 158 24.28 15.52 8.26
CA ASN A 158 23.04 15.26 7.55
C ASN A 158 22.92 16.21 6.36
N LEU A 159 22.72 15.65 5.18
CA LEU A 159 22.52 16.40 3.96
C LEU A 159 21.32 15.84 3.18
N ASN A 160 20.35 16.71 2.92
CA ASN A 160 19.24 16.43 2.01
C ASN A 160 19.35 17.28 0.75
N ILE A 161 19.56 16.62 -0.39
CA ILE A 161 19.60 17.22 -1.72
C ILE A 161 18.59 16.53 -2.66
N SER A 162 17.49 15.98 -2.12
CA SER A 162 16.50 15.26 -2.94
C SER A 162 15.75 16.20 -3.87
N PHE A 163 15.54 15.79 -5.13
CA PHE A 163 14.82 16.57 -6.14
C PHE A 163 15.40 17.98 -6.33
N SER A 164 16.74 18.10 -6.35
CA SER A 164 17.43 19.39 -6.30
C SER A 164 18.11 19.78 -7.60
N PHE A 165 18.18 18.91 -8.61
CA PHE A 165 18.93 19.18 -9.85
C PHE A 165 18.06 19.53 -11.04
N ASN A 166 18.60 20.40 -11.89
CA ASN A 166 17.99 20.74 -13.16
C ASN A 166 17.94 19.52 -14.10
N ILE A 167 16.74 19.00 -14.30
CA ILE A 167 16.46 17.78 -15.08
C ILE A 167 16.81 17.88 -16.57
N LYS A 168 17.14 19.08 -17.07
CA LYS A 168 17.53 19.29 -18.47
C LYS A 168 18.98 18.89 -18.75
N GLN A 169 19.78 18.64 -17.72
CA GLN A 169 21.20 18.31 -17.84
C GLN A 169 21.56 17.06 -17.03
N GLN A 170 22.60 16.34 -17.46
CA GLN A 170 23.19 15.28 -16.65
C GLN A 170 24.03 15.93 -15.54
N PHE A 171 23.80 15.50 -14.30
CA PHE A 171 24.44 16.09 -13.12
C PHE A 171 25.47 15.14 -12.51
N PHE A 172 26.58 15.69 -12.00
CA PHE A 172 27.59 14.96 -11.24
C PHE A 172 27.71 15.52 -9.83
N ILE A 173 27.95 14.64 -8.85
CA ILE A 173 27.99 14.96 -7.42
C ILE A 173 29.42 14.84 -6.87
N ARG A 174 30.41 15.43 -7.54
CA ARG A 174 31.84 15.26 -7.19
C ARG A 174 32.19 15.89 -5.85
N GLU A 175 31.50 16.97 -5.52
CA GLU A 175 31.69 17.79 -4.32
C GLU A 175 31.41 16.99 -3.05
N LEU A 176 30.48 16.03 -3.12
CA LEU A 176 30.14 15.15 -2.00
C LEU A 176 31.34 14.33 -1.51
N ALA A 177 32.33 14.03 -2.36
CA ALA A 177 33.47 13.20 -1.97
C ALA A 177 34.29 13.79 -0.80
N SER A 178 34.17 15.10 -0.56
CA SER A 178 34.84 15.81 0.54
C SER A 178 34.08 15.77 1.87
N LEU A 179 32.80 15.40 1.87
CA LEU A 179 31.90 15.46 3.02
C LEU A 179 31.98 14.21 3.90
N VAL A 180 33.21 13.80 4.25
CA VAL A 180 33.51 12.50 4.87
C VAL A 180 32.87 12.28 6.26
N ASN A 181 32.34 13.32 6.89
CA ASN A 181 31.64 13.25 8.18
C ASN A 181 30.13 12.97 8.05
N LEU A 182 29.60 12.85 6.83
CA LEU A 182 28.20 12.54 6.61
C LEU A 182 27.82 11.20 7.23
N GLN A 183 26.71 11.22 7.96
CA GLN A 183 26.06 10.06 8.56
C GLN A 183 24.72 9.76 7.87
N GLN A 184 24.03 10.79 7.36
CA GLN A 184 22.78 10.68 6.65
C GLN A 184 22.85 11.47 5.35
N LEU A 185 22.48 10.83 4.24
CA LEU A 185 22.46 11.46 2.93
C LEU A 185 21.20 11.05 2.16
N ASN A 186 20.45 12.05 1.71
CA ASN A 186 19.31 11.85 0.81
C ASN A 186 19.57 12.57 -0.52
N ILE A 187 19.71 11.80 -1.60
CA ILE A 187 19.91 12.27 -2.98
C ILE A 187 18.83 11.74 -3.93
N ARG A 188 17.65 11.41 -3.39
CA ARG A 188 16.51 10.89 -4.14
C ARG A 188 16.11 11.79 -5.32
N GLY A 189 15.68 11.19 -6.43
CA GLY A 189 14.90 11.90 -7.44
C GLY A 189 15.69 12.89 -8.30
N ASN A 190 16.97 12.62 -8.53
CA ASN A 190 17.94 13.55 -9.14
C ASN A 190 18.45 13.10 -10.51
N GLN A 191 17.87 12.04 -11.08
CA GLN A 191 18.28 11.43 -12.36
C GLN A 191 19.78 11.03 -12.45
N LEU A 192 20.42 10.79 -11.30
CA LEU A 192 21.83 10.42 -11.23
C LEU A 192 22.06 9.06 -11.88
N SER A 193 23.11 8.95 -12.69
CA SER A 193 23.56 7.68 -13.29
C SER A 193 24.87 7.17 -12.66
N CYS A 194 25.62 8.06 -12.01
CA CYS A 194 26.90 7.76 -11.37
C CYS A 194 26.91 8.27 -9.93
N ILE A 195 27.39 7.42 -9.02
CA ILE A 195 27.54 7.70 -7.59
C ILE A 195 28.94 7.34 -7.07
N GLU A 196 29.95 7.37 -7.93
CA GLU A 196 31.34 7.02 -7.56
C GLU A 196 31.88 7.90 -6.43
N SER A 197 31.49 9.19 -6.40
CA SER A 197 31.87 10.15 -5.36
C SER A 197 31.45 9.73 -3.95
N LEU A 198 30.47 8.83 -3.81
CA LEU A 198 30.03 8.37 -2.49
C LEU A 198 31.03 7.43 -1.82
N ALA A 199 32.01 6.86 -2.55
CA ALA A 199 32.92 5.84 -2.03
C ALA A 199 33.77 6.32 -0.83
N SER A 200 33.98 7.62 -0.66
CA SER A 200 34.73 8.20 0.46
C SER A 200 33.88 8.44 1.72
N LEU A 201 32.56 8.33 1.64
CA LEU A 201 31.62 8.67 2.71
C LEU A 201 31.45 7.55 3.73
N VAL A 202 32.55 6.98 4.20
CA VAL A 202 32.60 5.74 5.01
C VAL A 202 31.86 5.82 6.35
N ASN A 203 31.52 7.02 6.83
CA ASN A 203 30.74 7.25 8.05
C ASN A 203 29.22 7.21 7.85
N LEU A 204 28.73 7.04 6.61
CA LEU A 204 27.32 6.96 6.31
C LEU A 204 26.66 5.78 7.04
N GLN A 205 25.54 6.09 7.68
CA GLN A 205 24.65 5.15 8.36
C GLN A 205 23.32 5.02 7.62
N GLN A 206 22.87 6.09 6.95
CA GLN A 206 21.63 6.11 6.17
C GLN A 206 21.87 6.75 4.81
N LEU A 207 21.43 6.06 3.75
CA LEU A 207 21.55 6.54 2.37
C LEU A 207 20.25 6.29 1.60
N ASP A 208 19.62 7.36 1.11
CA ASP A 208 18.49 7.33 0.17
C ASP A 208 18.93 7.85 -1.19
N VAL A 209 19.01 6.96 -2.18
CA VAL A 209 19.36 7.29 -3.59
C VAL A 209 18.24 6.87 -4.54
N ARG A 210 17.01 6.70 -4.04
CA ARG A 210 15.90 6.16 -4.85
C ARG A 210 15.46 7.08 -5.97
N LYS A 211 14.77 6.52 -6.97
CA LYS A 211 14.25 7.27 -8.14
C LYS A 211 15.35 8.04 -8.89
N ASN A 212 16.48 7.39 -9.13
CA ASN A 212 17.56 7.87 -9.98
C ASN A 212 17.68 6.96 -11.22
N LYS A 213 18.79 7.03 -11.95
CA LYS A 213 19.11 6.18 -13.13
C LYS A 213 20.40 5.38 -12.88
N ILE A 214 20.62 4.96 -11.63
CA ILE A 214 21.85 4.32 -11.21
C ILE A 214 21.81 2.86 -11.65
N SER A 215 22.84 2.41 -12.37
CA SER A 215 23.01 0.99 -12.74
C SER A 215 24.22 0.33 -12.07
N ASN A 216 25.24 1.12 -11.71
CA ASN A 216 26.44 0.67 -11.02
C ASN A 216 26.50 1.24 -9.60
N ILE A 217 26.55 0.33 -8.62
CA ILE A 217 26.63 0.65 -7.19
C ILE A 217 27.93 0.17 -6.55
N GLN A 218 29.00 -0.02 -7.32
CA GLN A 218 30.28 -0.51 -6.80
C GLN A 218 30.87 0.40 -5.72
N SER A 219 30.63 1.72 -5.81
CA SER A 219 31.08 2.69 -4.82
C SER A 219 30.46 2.50 -3.43
N LEU A 220 29.35 1.77 -3.31
CA LEU A 220 28.74 1.47 -2.01
C LEU A 220 29.53 0.43 -1.21
N ALA A 221 30.44 -0.32 -1.82
CA ALA A 221 31.18 -1.42 -1.16
C ALA A 221 32.03 -0.97 0.04
N SER A 222 32.45 0.30 0.09
CA SER A 222 33.22 0.88 1.19
C SER A 222 32.36 1.40 2.35
N LEU A 223 31.04 1.49 2.19
CA LEU A 223 30.13 2.12 3.14
C LEU A 223 29.68 1.17 4.26
N VAL A 224 30.65 0.51 4.88
CA VAL A 224 30.45 -0.60 5.82
C VAL A 224 29.67 -0.24 7.09
N ASN A 225 29.50 1.06 7.39
CA ASN A 225 28.71 1.55 8.53
C ASN A 225 27.21 1.74 8.21
N LEU A 226 26.79 1.50 6.95
CA LEU A 226 25.38 1.63 6.57
C LEU A 226 24.49 0.68 7.38
N GLN A 227 23.42 1.26 7.91
CA GLN A 227 22.34 0.58 8.62
C GLN A 227 21.04 0.61 7.80
N GLN A 228 20.84 1.65 7.00
CA GLN A 228 19.67 1.82 6.14
C GLN A 228 20.11 2.24 4.74
N LEU A 229 19.64 1.51 3.73
CA LEU A 229 19.93 1.79 2.33
C LEU A 229 18.65 1.67 1.49
N ASP A 230 18.27 2.75 0.81
CA ASP A 230 17.21 2.76 -0.20
C ASP A 230 17.79 3.13 -1.57
N VAL A 231 17.84 2.13 -2.45
CA VAL A 231 18.27 2.26 -3.87
C VAL A 231 17.10 1.95 -4.81
N SER A 232 15.85 2.02 -4.34
CA SER A 232 14.67 1.65 -5.12
C SER A 232 14.43 2.54 -6.35
N GLY A 233 13.78 2.00 -7.39
CA GLY A 233 13.44 2.73 -8.61
C GLY A 233 14.69 3.24 -9.35
N ASN A 234 15.66 2.35 -9.56
CA ASN A 234 16.89 2.58 -10.31
C ASN A 234 17.02 1.53 -11.43
N GLU A 235 18.20 1.40 -12.03
CA GLU A 235 18.49 0.47 -13.13
C GLU A 235 19.54 -0.59 -12.72
N ILE A 236 19.55 -0.96 -11.44
CA ILE A 236 20.56 -1.85 -10.86
C ILE A 236 20.29 -3.30 -11.26
N SER A 237 21.32 -3.99 -11.73
CA SER A 237 21.27 -5.42 -12.08
C SER A 237 22.28 -6.28 -11.34
N ASN A 238 23.33 -5.68 -10.74
CA ASN A 238 24.34 -6.36 -9.93
C ASN A 238 24.44 -5.68 -8.54
N ILE A 239 24.41 -6.50 -7.47
CA ILE A 239 24.48 -6.07 -6.08
C ILE A 239 25.63 -6.73 -5.28
N GLU A 240 26.64 -7.28 -5.95
CA GLU A 240 27.87 -7.83 -5.32
C GLU A 240 28.54 -6.84 -4.36
N SER A 241 28.49 -5.54 -4.66
CA SER A 241 29.04 -4.50 -3.79
C SER A 241 28.38 -4.44 -2.41
N LEU A 242 27.17 -4.97 -2.24
CA LEU A 242 26.47 -4.97 -0.96
C LEU A 242 26.94 -6.07 -0.02
N ALA A 243 27.69 -7.08 -0.50
CA ALA A 243 28.01 -8.29 0.27
C ALA A 243 28.74 -8.04 1.60
N ASN A 244 29.45 -6.92 1.72
CA ASN A 244 30.21 -6.58 2.94
C ASN A 244 29.49 -5.59 3.87
N LEU A 245 28.27 -5.16 3.54
CA LEU A 245 27.51 -4.19 4.32
C LEU A 245 26.75 -4.84 5.47
N VAL A 246 27.46 -5.64 6.28
CA VAL A 246 26.90 -6.53 7.30
C VAL A 246 26.15 -5.80 8.43
N ASN A 247 26.31 -4.47 8.55
CA ASN A 247 25.57 -3.65 9.52
C ASN A 247 24.18 -3.23 9.03
N LEU A 248 23.80 -3.54 7.79
CA LEU A 248 22.49 -3.23 7.24
C LEU A 248 21.37 -3.91 8.05
N GLN A 249 20.40 -3.09 8.44
CA GLN A 249 19.17 -3.49 9.12
C GLN A 249 17.95 -3.31 8.21
N GLN A 250 17.99 -2.32 7.31
CA GLN A 250 16.92 -2.04 6.35
C GLN A 250 17.51 -1.86 4.95
N LEU A 251 16.99 -2.62 4.00
CA LEU A 251 17.44 -2.58 2.61
C LEU A 251 16.24 -2.58 1.66
N ASN A 252 16.15 -1.53 0.84
CA ASN A 252 15.14 -1.42 -0.20
C ASN A 252 15.81 -1.31 -1.59
N ILE A 253 15.58 -2.32 -2.43
CA ILE A 253 16.05 -2.40 -3.82
C ILE A 253 14.85 -2.64 -4.76
N CYS A 254 13.63 -2.26 -4.33
CA CYS A 254 12.41 -2.37 -5.11
C CYS A 254 12.53 -1.70 -6.49
N GLY A 255 11.95 -2.29 -7.54
CA GLY A 255 11.83 -1.66 -8.85
C GLY A 255 13.18 -1.45 -9.54
N ASN A 256 13.97 -2.52 -9.62
CA ASN A 256 15.27 -2.56 -10.29
C ASN A 256 15.27 -3.68 -11.35
N GLN A 257 16.43 -4.16 -11.77
CA GLN A 257 16.59 -5.19 -12.82
C GLN A 257 17.32 -6.43 -12.29
N LEU A 258 17.17 -6.75 -11.00
CA LEU A 258 17.86 -7.86 -10.37
C LEU A 258 17.28 -9.20 -10.84
N SER A 259 18.18 -10.14 -11.14
CA SER A 259 17.84 -11.56 -11.36
C SER A 259 18.48 -12.49 -10.33
N CYS A 260 19.54 -12.03 -9.65
CA CYS A 260 20.27 -12.75 -8.63
C CYS A 260 20.41 -11.87 -7.37
N ILE A 261 20.28 -12.50 -6.19
CA ILE A 261 20.43 -11.86 -4.89
C ILE A 261 21.35 -12.65 -3.95
N GLU A 262 22.30 -13.42 -4.48
CA GLU A 262 23.23 -14.24 -3.68
C GLU A 262 24.07 -13.39 -2.71
N SER A 263 24.46 -12.19 -3.13
CA SER A 263 25.22 -11.23 -2.33
C SER A 263 24.53 -10.80 -1.02
N LEU A 264 23.22 -11.04 -0.88
CA LEU A 264 22.50 -10.72 0.36
C LEU A 264 22.73 -11.75 1.48
N ALA A 265 23.29 -12.93 1.17
CA ALA A 265 23.41 -14.04 2.14
C ALA A 265 24.22 -13.70 3.40
N SER A 266 25.13 -12.73 3.32
CA SER A 266 25.98 -12.26 4.41
C SER A 266 25.33 -11.19 5.29
N LEU A 267 24.19 -10.61 4.88
CA LEU A 267 23.56 -9.47 5.55
C LEU A 267 22.67 -9.90 6.73
N VAL A 268 23.24 -10.69 7.63
CA VAL A 268 22.54 -11.40 8.71
C VAL A 268 21.84 -10.49 9.73
N ASN A 269 22.16 -9.19 9.75
CA ASN A 269 21.51 -8.20 10.61
C ASN A 269 20.26 -7.56 10.00
N LEU A 270 19.88 -7.93 8.77
CA LEU A 270 18.68 -7.41 8.12
C LEU A 270 17.43 -7.75 8.90
N GLN A 271 16.61 -6.72 9.12
CA GLN A 271 15.30 -6.80 9.76
C GLN A 271 14.18 -6.50 8.75
N GLN A 272 14.45 -5.68 7.75
CA GLN A 272 13.52 -5.32 6.69
C GLN A 272 14.20 -5.42 5.33
N LEU A 273 13.61 -6.18 4.42
CA LEU A 273 14.10 -6.34 3.06
C LEU A 273 12.95 -6.18 2.05
N ASP A 274 13.14 -5.27 1.10
CA ASP A 274 12.28 -5.14 -0.08
C ASP A 274 13.10 -5.28 -1.36
N VAL A 275 12.84 -6.35 -2.12
CA VAL A 275 13.40 -6.60 -3.46
C VAL A 275 12.29 -6.81 -4.49
N SER A 276 11.13 -6.22 -4.25
CA SER A 276 9.97 -6.32 -5.12
C SER A 276 10.16 -5.67 -6.50
N GLY A 277 9.36 -6.08 -7.48
CA GLY A 277 9.41 -5.48 -8.82
C GLY A 277 10.77 -5.69 -9.51
N ASN A 278 11.31 -6.90 -9.42
CA ASN A 278 12.55 -7.32 -10.05
C ASN A 278 12.27 -8.58 -10.92
N LYS A 279 13.31 -9.34 -11.29
CA LYS A 279 13.24 -10.57 -12.09
C LYS A 279 13.86 -11.75 -11.35
N ILE A 280 13.69 -11.79 -10.02
CA ILE A 280 14.32 -12.78 -9.14
C ILE A 280 13.57 -14.10 -9.28
N THR A 281 14.31 -15.20 -9.41
CA THR A 281 13.77 -16.56 -9.49
C THR A 281 14.19 -17.43 -8.31
N ASN A 282 15.39 -17.21 -7.77
CA ASN A 282 15.95 -17.93 -6.63
C ASN A 282 16.15 -16.99 -5.42
N ILE A 283 15.68 -17.42 -4.26
CA ILE A 283 15.79 -16.73 -2.97
C ILE A 283 16.48 -17.57 -1.88
N GLU A 284 17.27 -18.58 -2.25
CA GLU A 284 18.02 -19.43 -1.32
C GLU A 284 18.98 -18.64 -0.42
N SER A 285 19.54 -17.54 -0.94
CA SER A 285 20.43 -16.66 -0.17
C SER A 285 19.76 -16.04 1.06
N LEU A 286 18.42 -16.00 1.12
CA LEU A 286 17.69 -15.46 2.27
C LEU A 286 17.64 -16.43 3.46
N ALA A 287 18.01 -17.71 3.29
CA ALA A 287 17.77 -18.77 4.29
C ALA A 287 18.37 -18.50 5.69
N ASN A 288 19.45 -17.72 5.74
CA ASN A 288 20.17 -17.42 6.99
C ASN A 288 19.86 -16.03 7.56
N LEU A 289 18.95 -15.27 6.95
CA LEU A 289 18.60 -13.92 7.40
C LEU A 289 17.56 -13.96 8.54
N VAL A 290 17.86 -14.73 9.58
CA VAL A 290 16.93 -15.10 10.67
C VAL A 290 16.40 -13.91 11.48
N ASN A 291 17.03 -12.74 11.37
CA ASN A 291 16.59 -11.49 12.01
C ASN A 291 15.50 -10.75 11.22
N LEU A 292 15.14 -11.22 10.01
CA LEU A 292 14.09 -10.60 9.19
C LEU A 292 12.74 -10.63 9.92
N GLN A 293 12.12 -9.45 9.96
CA GLN A 293 10.78 -9.21 10.48
C GLN A 293 9.80 -8.85 9.37
N GLN A 294 10.29 -8.22 8.30
CA GLN A 294 9.51 -7.84 7.13
C GLN A 294 10.24 -8.22 5.86
N LEU A 295 9.57 -8.97 4.98
CA LEU A 295 10.09 -9.38 3.70
C LEU A 295 9.07 -9.11 2.59
N ASN A 296 9.46 -8.30 1.62
CA ASN A 296 8.72 -8.07 0.40
C ASN A 296 9.52 -8.53 -0.83
N VAL A 297 9.01 -9.55 -1.51
CA VAL A 297 9.57 -10.11 -2.75
C VAL A 297 8.50 -10.17 -3.85
N ASN A 298 7.46 -9.33 -3.74
CA ASN A 298 6.38 -9.35 -4.71
C ASN A 298 6.78 -8.88 -6.11
N TRP A 299 5.99 -9.22 -7.13
CA TRP A 299 6.28 -8.89 -8.53
C TRP A 299 7.68 -9.38 -8.94
N ASN A 300 7.88 -10.69 -8.85
CA ASN A 300 9.09 -11.41 -9.27
C ASN A 300 8.68 -12.70 -9.99
N GLU A 301 9.64 -13.59 -10.25
CA GLU A 301 9.45 -14.86 -10.95
C GLU A 301 9.76 -16.07 -10.03
N ILE A 302 9.50 -15.92 -8.73
CA ILE A 302 9.84 -16.93 -7.71
C ILE A 302 8.85 -18.08 -7.74
N SER A 303 9.35 -19.31 -7.75
CA SER A 303 8.52 -20.52 -7.67
C SER A 303 8.78 -21.38 -6.44
N ASN A 304 9.98 -21.30 -5.85
CA ASN A 304 10.38 -22.01 -4.64
C ASN A 304 10.63 -21.02 -3.48
N ILE A 305 10.01 -21.29 -2.34
CA ILE A 305 10.14 -20.51 -1.11
C ILE A 305 10.56 -21.36 0.10
N GLU A 306 11.18 -22.52 -0.12
CA GLU A 306 11.67 -23.40 0.96
C GLU A 306 12.70 -22.71 1.86
N SER A 307 13.53 -21.83 1.30
CA SER A 307 14.52 -21.06 2.05
C SER A 307 13.92 -20.19 3.15
N LEU A 308 12.63 -19.84 3.06
CA LEU A 308 11.98 -19.02 4.08
C LEU A 308 11.69 -19.79 5.38
N ALA A 309 11.77 -21.12 5.40
CA ALA A 309 11.35 -21.95 6.54
C ALA A 309 12.06 -21.64 7.87
N ASN A 310 13.26 -21.04 7.84
CA ASN A 310 14.01 -20.71 9.05
C ASN A 310 13.81 -19.27 9.54
N LEU A 311 13.04 -18.45 8.82
CA LEU A 311 12.85 -17.03 9.11
C LEU A 311 11.76 -16.80 10.16
N VAL A 312 11.85 -17.51 11.27
CA VAL A 312 10.81 -17.61 12.32
C VAL A 312 10.45 -16.26 12.97
N ASN A 313 11.27 -15.23 12.81
CA ASN A 313 11.00 -13.87 13.30
C ASN A 313 10.15 -13.02 12.35
N LEU A 314 9.82 -13.53 11.15
CA LEU A 314 8.97 -12.83 10.19
C LEU A 314 7.59 -12.54 10.78
N GLN A 315 7.20 -11.28 10.68
CA GLN A 315 5.88 -10.78 11.06
C GLN A 315 5.05 -10.36 9.84
N GLN A 316 5.72 -9.95 8.76
CA GLN A 316 5.08 -9.54 7.51
C GLN A 316 5.79 -10.19 6.32
N LEU A 317 5.04 -10.89 5.49
CA LEU A 317 5.53 -11.51 4.27
C LEU A 317 4.63 -11.17 3.09
N ASN A 318 5.22 -10.58 2.06
CA ASN A 318 4.56 -10.36 0.77
C ASN A 318 5.33 -11.04 -0.36
N VAL A 319 4.70 -12.04 -0.95
CA VAL A 319 5.21 -12.84 -2.09
C VAL A 319 4.21 -12.81 -3.25
N ASN A 320 3.33 -11.80 -3.31
CA ASN A 320 2.29 -11.74 -4.32
C ASN A 320 2.84 -11.49 -5.74
N TRP A 321 2.09 -11.84 -6.78
CA TRP A 321 2.57 -11.76 -8.18
C TRP A 321 3.90 -12.51 -8.38
N ASN A 322 3.85 -13.83 -8.18
CA ASN A 322 4.96 -14.76 -8.36
C ASN A 322 4.43 -16.07 -8.99
N GLU A 323 5.26 -17.11 -9.04
CA GLU A 323 4.92 -18.41 -9.61
C GLU A 323 4.79 -19.54 -8.57
N ILE A 324 4.55 -19.19 -7.31
CA ILE A 324 4.59 -20.12 -6.17
C ILE A 324 3.39 -21.07 -6.23
N SER A 325 3.65 -22.36 -6.01
CA SER A 325 2.59 -23.39 -5.94
C SER A 325 2.61 -24.20 -4.64
N ASN A 326 3.79 -24.35 -4.02
CA ASN A 326 3.98 -24.98 -2.72
C ASN A 326 4.31 -23.90 -1.66
N ILE A 327 3.56 -23.92 -0.56
CA ILE A 327 3.74 -23.03 0.60
C ILE A 327 3.91 -23.79 1.92
N GLU A 328 4.33 -25.05 1.88
CA GLU A 328 4.57 -25.86 3.07
C GLU A 328 5.63 -25.26 4.01
N SER A 329 6.64 -24.62 3.44
CA SER A 329 7.72 -23.95 4.21
C SER A 329 7.20 -22.86 5.15
N LEU A 330 6.06 -22.25 4.84
CA LEU A 330 5.45 -21.22 5.67
C LEU A 330 4.93 -21.74 7.01
N ALA A 331 4.70 -23.06 7.16
CA ALA A 331 4.13 -23.64 8.39
C ALA A 331 4.96 -23.36 9.66
N SER A 332 6.25 -23.09 9.50
CA SER A 332 7.21 -22.76 10.55
C SER A 332 7.13 -21.30 11.03
N LEU A 333 6.52 -20.40 10.25
CA LEU A 333 6.56 -18.96 10.45
C LEU A 333 5.48 -18.46 11.41
N VAL A 334 5.41 -19.09 12.58
CA VAL A 334 4.34 -18.93 13.57
C VAL A 334 4.16 -17.50 14.10
N ASN A 335 5.14 -16.61 13.91
CA ASN A 335 5.06 -15.20 14.29
C ASN A 335 4.46 -14.28 13.21
N LEU A 336 4.10 -14.83 12.04
CA LEU A 336 3.46 -14.07 10.96
C LEU A 336 2.14 -13.47 11.42
N LYS A 337 1.99 -12.16 11.19
CA LYS A 337 0.77 -11.39 11.41
C LYS A 337 0.12 -10.98 10.10
N GLN A 338 0.93 -10.77 9.05
CA GLN A 338 0.45 -10.36 7.74
C GLN A 338 1.07 -11.24 6.65
N LEU A 339 0.23 -11.84 5.83
CA LEU A 339 0.65 -12.71 4.74
C LEU A 339 -0.12 -12.35 3.46
N ASN A 340 0.63 -12.02 2.41
CA ASN A 340 0.09 -11.86 1.07
C ASN A 340 0.77 -12.84 0.11
N VAL A 341 0.02 -13.82 -0.34
CA VAL A 341 0.41 -14.83 -1.35
C VAL A 341 -0.50 -14.76 -2.58
N SER A 342 -1.17 -13.62 -2.80
CA SER A 342 -2.10 -13.46 -3.93
C SER A 342 -1.39 -13.57 -5.28
N GLU A 343 -2.12 -13.81 -6.36
CA GLU A 343 -1.58 -13.83 -7.74
C GLU A 343 -0.42 -14.82 -7.87
N ASN A 344 -0.70 -16.09 -7.56
CA ASN A 344 0.23 -17.20 -7.58
C ASN A 344 -0.47 -18.46 -8.14
N LYS A 345 0.18 -19.64 -8.03
CA LYS A 345 -0.32 -20.93 -8.55
C LYS A 345 -0.71 -21.89 -7.42
N ILE A 346 -1.04 -21.37 -6.23
CA ILE A 346 -1.29 -22.17 -5.01
C ILE A 346 -2.61 -22.92 -5.12
N THR A 347 -2.61 -24.19 -4.70
CA THR A 347 -3.81 -25.05 -4.66
C THR A 347 -4.12 -25.57 -3.28
N ASN A 348 -3.09 -25.84 -2.46
CA ASN A 348 -3.20 -26.31 -1.09
C ASN A 348 -2.70 -25.22 -0.12
N ILE A 349 -3.49 -24.96 0.92
CA ILE A 349 -3.17 -24.01 1.98
C ILE A 349 -3.20 -24.65 3.38
N GLU A 350 -3.05 -25.97 3.46
CA GLU A 350 -3.05 -26.71 4.74
C GLU A 350 -1.95 -26.22 5.69
N SER A 351 -0.78 -25.85 5.16
CA SER A 351 0.34 -25.30 5.91
C SER A 351 0.01 -24.02 6.67
N LEU A 352 -1.01 -23.26 6.26
CA LEU A 352 -1.42 -22.05 6.96
C LEU A 352 -2.06 -22.35 8.32
N ALA A 353 -2.50 -23.59 8.59
CA ALA A 353 -3.18 -23.95 9.83
C ALA A 353 -2.35 -23.69 11.10
N SER A 354 -1.02 -23.66 11.00
CA SER A 354 -0.12 -23.37 12.12
C SER A 354 0.08 -21.87 12.39
N LEU A 355 -0.34 -20.98 11.49
CA LEU A 355 -0.14 -19.53 11.57
C LEU A 355 -1.20 -18.86 12.46
N VAL A 356 -1.35 -19.34 13.69
CA VAL A 356 -2.45 -18.95 14.59
C VAL A 356 -2.46 -17.45 14.96
N ASN A 357 -1.33 -16.76 14.84
CA ASN A 357 -1.16 -15.32 15.08
C ASN A 357 -1.50 -14.44 13.87
N LEU A 358 -1.90 -15.03 12.74
CA LEU A 358 -2.15 -14.32 11.51
C LEU A 358 -3.40 -13.43 11.63
N GLN A 359 -3.26 -12.17 11.27
CA GLN A 359 -4.31 -11.14 11.38
C GLN A 359 -4.82 -10.71 10.01
N LEU A 360 -3.93 -10.63 9.01
CA LEU A 360 -4.26 -10.25 7.64
C LEU A 360 -3.78 -11.36 6.68
N LEU A 361 -4.71 -11.89 5.88
CA LEU A 361 -4.41 -12.91 4.88
C LEU A 361 -5.00 -12.53 3.53
N ASN A 362 -4.14 -12.50 2.51
CA ASN A 362 -4.57 -12.42 1.12
C ASN A 362 -4.03 -13.63 0.35
N VAL A 363 -4.95 -14.47 -0.14
CA VAL A 363 -4.68 -15.64 -0.99
C VAL A 363 -5.41 -15.55 -2.34
N SER A 364 -5.85 -14.35 -2.70
CA SER A 364 -6.65 -14.11 -3.91
C SER A 364 -5.90 -14.46 -5.19
N TYR A 365 -6.63 -14.70 -6.28
CA TYR A 365 -6.07 -15.05 -7.59
C TYR A 365 -5.09 -16.22 -7.51
N ASN A 366 -5.58 -17.33 -6.94
CA ASN A 366 -4.88 -18.61 -6.87
C ASN A 366 -5.82 -19.72 -7.41
N LYS A 367 -5.44 -20.99 -7.20
CA LYS A 367 -6.19 -22.17 -7.62
C LYS A 367 -6.70 -22.97 -6.40
N ILE A 368 -6.98 -22.28 -5.29
CA ILE A 368 -7.36 -22.91 -4.03
C ILE A 368 -8.78 -23.46 -4.15
N TYR A 369 -8.96 -24.73 -3.78
CA TYR A 369 -10.25 -25.40 -3.81
C TYR A 369 -10.72 -25.91 -2.43
N LYS A 370 -9.84 -25.85 -1.42
CA LYS A 370 -10.07 -26.27 -0.03
C LYS A 370 -9.59 -25.18 0.92
N ILE A 371 -10.35 -24.92 1.98
CA ILE A 371 -10.11 -23.83 2.93
C ILE A 371 -10.25 -24.25 4.40
N GLU A 372 -10.30 -25.56 4.66
CA GLU A 372 -10.45 -26.14 5.99
C GLU A 372 -9.38 -25.65 6.98
N SER A 373 -8.16 -25.39 6.52
CA SER A 373 -7.05 -24.92 7.34
C SER A 373 -7.25 -23.53 7.93
N LEU A 374 -8.11 -22.70 7.31
CA LEU A 374 -8.41 -21.36 7.82
C LEU A 374 -9.18 -21.40 9.16
N ALA A 375 -9.77 -22.55 9.51
CA ALA A 375 -10.43 -22.80 10.79
C ALA A 375 -9.58 -22.41 12.02
N SER A 376 -8.28 -22.68 11.90
CA SER A 376 -7.30 -22.59 12.98
C SER A 376 -6.78 -21.18 13.20
N LEU A 377 -7.07 -20.24 12.29
CA LEU A 377 -6.59 -18.86 12.35
C LEU A 377 -7.44 -18.04 13.31
N VAL A 378 -7.23 -18.23 14.61
CA VAL A 378 -8.07 -17.64 15.67
C VAL A 378 -7.95 -16.12 15.83
N ASP A 379 -6.85 -15.53 15.34
CA ASP A 379 -6.58 -14.08 15.41
C ASP A 379 -6.89 -13.32 14.12
N ILE A 380 -7.44 -14.00 13.11
CA ILE A 380 -7.67 -13.43 11.78
C ILE A 380 -8.74 -12.34 11.82
N GLN A 381 -8.43 -11.22 11.17
CA GLN A 381 -9.28 -10.02 11.12
C GLN A 381 -9.72 -9.69 9.70
N GLN A 382 -8.82 -9.87 8.73
CA GLN A 382 -9.09 -9.59 7.32
C GLN A 382 -8.65 -10.77 6.46
N ILE A 383 -9.55 -11.21 5.59
CA ILE A 383 -9.32 -12.32 4.66
C ILE A 383 -9.78 -11.93 3.26
N SER A 384 -8.88 -12.05 2.28
CA SER A 384 -9.20 -11.94 0.86
C SER A 384 -8.93 -13.30 0.18
N LEU A 385 -9.97 -13.85 -0.41
CA LEU A 385 -10.05 -15.19 -1.03
C LEU A 385 -10.49 -15.11 -2.50
N ASP A 386 -10.44 -13.92 -3.09
CA ASP A 386 -11.01 -13.61 -4.39
C ASP A 386 -10.44 -14.51 -5.50
N ASN A 387 -11.24 -14.77 -6.53
CA ASN A 387 -10.81 -15.46 -7.74
C ASN A 387 -10.08 -16.79 -7.47
N ASN A 388 -10.68 -17.64 -6.64
CA ASN A 388 -10.23 -19.01 -6.36
C ASN A 388 -11.25 -20.06 -6.87
N LEU A 389 -11.03 -21.34 -6.57
CA LEU A 389 -11.75 -22.48 -7.15
C LEU A 389 -12.61 -23.28 -6.14
N PHE A 390 -12.75 -22.83 -4.89
CA PHE A 390 -13.48 -23.59 -3.86
C PHE A 390 -15.00 -23.65 -4.08
N GLY A 391 -15.60 -22.69 -4.79
CA GLY A 391 -17.03 -22.69 -5.15
C GLY A 391 -17.97 -22.98 -3.97
N ASN A 392 -19.17 -23.52 -4.26
CA ASN A 392 -20.16 -23.87 -3.24
C ASN A 392 -20.04 -25.30 -2.68
N GLU A 393 -19.09 -26.13 -3.12
CA GLU A 393 -19.00 -27.52 -2.64
C GLU A 393 -18.11 -27.64 -1.40
N TYR A 394 -17.14 -26.73 -1.21
CA TYR A 394 -16.11 -26.84 -0.15
C TYR A 394 -16.22 -25.79 0.96
N LEU A 395 -16.96 -24.68 0.75
CA LEU A 395 -17.32 -23.74 1.82
C LEU A 395 -18.34 -24.30 2.82
N PHE A 396 -19.01 -25.42 2.48
CA PHE A 396 -20.33 -25.79 3.02
C PHE A 396 -20.36 -26.89 4.06
N SER A 397 -19.20 -27.36 4.53
CA SER A 397 -19.19 -28.04 5.81
C SER A 397 -19.29 -26.96 6.89
N TYR A 398 -20.45 -26.87 7.56
CA TYR A 398 -20.71 -25.99 8.73
C TYR A 398 -19.71 -26.14 9.89
N ARG A 399 -18.65 -26.94 9.71
CA ARG A 399 -17.59 -27.25 10.66
C ARG A 399 -16.26 -26.56 10.34
N ILE A 400 -16.07 -25.99 9.15
CA ILE A 400 -14.78 -25.37 8.79
C ILE A 400 -14.46 -24.18 9.68
N PHE A 401 -15.47 -23.51 10.21
CA PHE A 401 -15.21 -22.42 11.12
C PHE A 401 -16.13 -22.57 12.32
N SER A 402 -15.50 -22.66 13.49
CA SER A 402 -16.21 -22.60 14.75
C SER A 402 -16.73 -21.18 14.98
N GLU A 403 -17.80 -21.01 15.76
CA GLU A 403 -18.33 -19.69 16.15
C GLU A 403 -17.27 -18.78 16.80
N ILE A 404 -16.17 -19.34 17.29
CA ILE A 404 -15.07 -18.62 17.96
C ILE A 404 -14.17 -17.92 16.93
N SER A 405 -13.83 -18.58 15.82
CA SER A 405 -12.87 -18.08 14.82
C SER A 405 -13.39 -16.85 14.04
N TYR A 406 -14.71 -16.63 14.00
CA TYR A 406 -15.32 -15.56 13.21
C TYR A 406 -15.49 -14.22 13.92
N ASN A 407 -15.37 -14.19 15.25
CA ASN A 407 -15.68 -12.97 15.99
C ASN A 407 -14.67 -11.85 15.75
N LYS A 408 -13.47 -12.14 15.26
CA LYS A 408 -12.47 -11.10 14.96
C LYS A 408 -12.51 -10.61 13.52
N ILE A 409 -13.13 -11.38 12.62
CA ILE A 409 -13.21 -11.02 11.20
C ILE A 409 -14.10 -9.79 11.03
N ASN A 410 -13.48 -8.70 10.58
CA ASN A 410 -14.14 -7.44 10.27
C ASN A 410 -14.15 -7.16 8.76
N HIS A 411 -13.30 -7.81 7.98
CA HIS A 411 -13.28 -7.69 6.52
C HIS A 411 -13.16 -9.07 5.86
N LEU A 412 -14.08 -9.36 4.95
CA LEU A 412 -14.06 -10.56 4.12
C LEU A 412 -14.26 -10.20 2.65
N SER A 413 -13.39 -10.71 1.79
CA SER A 413 -13.50 -10.61 0.33
C SER A 413 -13.52 -11.99 -0.32
N LEU A 414 -14.53 -12.22 -1.16
CA LEU A 414 -14.80 -13.47 -1.88
C LEU A 414 -15.26 -13.20 -3.32
N CYS A 415 -14.74 -12.14 -3.94
CA CYS A 415 -15.07 -11.73 -5.30
C CYS A 415 -14.68 -12.83 -6.32
N GLY A 416 -15.40 -12.96 -7.43
CA GLY A 416 -15.02 -13.89 -8.51
C GLY A 416 -14.98 -15.38 -8.15
N SER A 417 -15.55 -15.77 -7.00
CA SER A 417 -15.41 -17.12 -6.42
C SER A 417 -16.54 -18.08 -6.83
N LYS A 418 -17.39 -17.67 -7.78
CA LYS A 418 -18.52 -18.45 -8.31
C LYS A 418 -19.53 -18.88 -7.23
N LEU A 419 -19.67 -18.09 -6.17
CA LEU A 419 -20.57 -18.34 -5.06
C LEU A 419 -22.02 -18.13 -5.49
N ASN A 420 -22.93 -18.98 -5.02
CA ASN A 420 -24.37 -18.79 -5.19
C ASN A 420 -25.14 -18.81 -3.87
N ASN A 421 -24.51 -19.31 -2.82
CA ASN A 421 -25.05 -19.38 -1.47
C ASN A 421 -24.04 -18.74 -0.51
N ILE A 422 -24.55 -17.90 0.39
CA ILE A 422 -23.77 -17.15 1.37
C ILE A 422 -24.31 -17.32 2.80
N ASP A 423 -25.11 -18.36 3.06
CA ASP A 423 -25.76 -18.63 4.35
C ASP A 423 -24.77 -18.75 5.53
N PHE A 424 -23.48 -19.02 5.25
CA PHE A 424 -22.41 -19.06 6.23
C PHE A 424 -22.11 -17.69 6.86
N LEU A 425 -22.45 -16.59 6.18
CA LEU A 425 -22.20 -15.23 6.68
C LEU A 425 -22.96 -14.90 7.97
N LYS A 426 -24.02 -15.64 8.31
CA LYS A 426 -24.75 -15.47 9.58
C LYS A 426 -23.88 -15.64 10.83
N TYR A 427 -22.71 -16.27 10.69
CA TYR A 427 -21.77 -16.46 11.79
C TYR A 427 -20.79 -15.27 11.96
N PHE A 428 -20.70 -14.35 11.00
CA PHE A 428 -19.76 -13.22 10.99
C PHE A 428 -20.37 -11.97 11.61
N LYS A 429 -20.64 -12.01 12.93
CA LYS A 429 -21.36 -10.94 13.65
C LYS A 429 -20.59 -9.62 13.73
N ASN A 430 -19.27 -9.64 13.55
CA ASN A 430 -18.41 -8.46 13.63
C ASN A 430 -17.97 -7.92 12.27
N LEU A 431 -18.53 -8.45 11.18
CA LEU A 431 -18.20 -8.04 9.82
C LEU A 431 -18.59 -6.58 9.59
N GLN A 432 -17.65 -5.79 9.11
CA GLN A 432 -17.81 -4.38 8.78
C GLN A 432 -17.69 -4.13 7.29
N LYS A 433 -16.82 -4.88 6.59
CA LYS A 433 -16.63 -4.81 5.14
C LYS A 433 -16.82 -6.19 4.51
N LEU A 434 -17.67 -6.26 3.49
CA LEU A 434 -17.94 -7.48 2.73
C LEU A 434 -17.88 -7.21 1.23
N GLU A 435 -17.01 -7.94 0.54
CA GLU A 435 -16.81 -7.86 -0.90
C GLU A 435 -17.18 -9.19 -1.55
N LEU A 436 -18.19 -9.15 -2.43
CA LEU A 436 -18.82 -10.31 -3.07
C LEU A 436 -19.08 -10.08 -4.57
N ASN A 437 -18.38 -9.13 -5.19
CA ASN A 437 -18.51 -8.83 -6.62
C ASN A 437 -18.27 -10.08 -7.49
N ASP A 438 -18.83 -10.10 -8.70
CA ASP A 438 -18.55 -11.13 -9.71
C ASP A 438 -18.85 -12.57 -9.23
N ASN A 439 -20.00 -12.76 -8.59
CA ASN A 439 -20.48 -14.05 -8.14
C ASN A 439 -21.82 -14.41 -8.81
N PHE A 440 -22.41 -15.54 -8.41
CA PHE A 440 -23.73 -16.00 -8.84
C PHE A 440 -24.74 -15.95 -7.69
N ILE A 441 -24.60 -14.98 -6.78
CA ILE A 441 -25.46 -14.84 -5.61
C ILE A 441 -26.83 -14.32 -6.06
N PHE A 442 -27.89 -15.00 -5.64
CA PHE A 442 -29.27 -14.61 -5.91
C PHE A 442 -30.06 -14.28 -4.64
N ASP A 443 -29.64 -14.84 -3.50
CA ASP A 443 -30.29 -14.70 -2.21
C ASP A 443 -29.32 -14.09 -1.21
N ILE A 444 -29.65 -12.87 -0.78
CA ILE A 444 -28.89 -12.10 0.20
C ILE A 444 -29.64 -11.95 1.54
N GLY A 445 -30.66 -12.78 1.78
CA GLY A 445 -31.46 -12.75 3.01
C GLY A 445 -30.62 -12.86 4.28
N VAL A 446 -29.57 -13.69 4.23
CA VAL A 446 -28.63 -13.92 5.34
C VAL A 446 -27.99 -12.64 5.88
N LEU A 447 -27.82 -11.60 5.04
CA LEU A 447 -27.12 -10.37 5.42
C LEU A 447 -27.84 -9.58 6.52
N GLU A 448 -29.11 -9.87 6.81
CA GLU A 448 -29.83 -9.30 7.97
C GLU A 448 -29.16 -9.61 9.32
N HIS A 449 -28.33 -10.66 9.36
CA HIS A 449 -27.57 -11.06 10.56
C HIS A 449 -26.24 -10.30 10.72
N CYS A 450 -25.79 -9.58 9.69
CA CYS A 450 -24.52 -8.84 9.66
C CYS A 450 -24.72 -7.38 10.09
N GLN A 451 -25.16 -7.16 11.34
CA GLN A 451 -25.62 -5.84 11.81
C GLN A 451 -24.53 -4.76 11.89
N LYS A 452 -23.24 -5.13 11.88
CA LYS A 452 -22.12 -4.17 11.93
C LYS A 452 -21.61 -3.79 10.53
N LEU A 453 -22.23 -4.29 9.48
CA LEU A 453 -21.79 -4.07 8.11
C LEU A 453 -21.93 -2.59 7.73
N GLN A 454 -20.84 -1.99 7.29
CA GLN A 454 -20.75 -0.57 6.89
C GLN A 454 -20.41 -0.45 5.40
N SER A 455 -19.69 -1.42 4.84
CA SER A 455 -19.27 -1.41 3.44
C SER A 455 -19.66 -2.74 2.77
N LEU A 456 -20.43 -2.69 1.69
CA LEU A 456 -20.94 -3.88 0.98
C LEU A 456 -20.84 -3.74 -0.53
N TYR A 457 -20.17 -4.69 -1.17
CA TYR A 457 -19.96 -4.70 -2.62
C TYR A 457 -20.56 -5.99 -3.22
N LEU A 458 -21.56 -5.84 -4.08
CA LEU A 458 -22.38 -6.92 -4.66
C LEU A 458 -22.53 -6.78 -6.18
N ASN A 459 -21.65 -6.04 -6.85
CA ASN A 459 -21.69 -5.84 -8.30
C ASN A 459 -21.66 -7.18 -9.05
N ASP A 460 -22.26 -7.24 -10.23
CA ASP A 460 -22.16 -8.37 -11.15
C ASP A 460 -22.59 -9.72 -10.55
N ASN A 461 -23.67 -9.69 -9.77
CA ASN A 461 -24.34 -10.87 -9.23
C ASN A 461 -25.68 -11.14 -9.98
N ILE A 462 -26.50 -12.04 -9.43
CA ILE A 462 -27.82 -12.37 -9.98
C ILE A 462 -28.94 -12.12 -8.96
N ILE A 463 -28.80 -11.06 -8.16
CA ILE A 463 -29.71 -10.70 -7.07
C ILE A 463 -31.03 -10.17 -7.64
N LEU A 464 -32.15 -10.61 -7.07
CA LEU A 464 -33.50 -10.18 -7.45
C LEU A 464 -34.17 -9.28 -6.41
N GLU A 465 -33.89 -9.50 -5.14
CA GLU A 465 -34.56 -8.85 -4.00
C GLU A 465 -33.52 -8.29 -3.02
N VAL A 466 -33.81 -7.11 -2.47
CA VAL A 466 -32.93 -6.38 -1.54
C VAL A 466 -33.57 -6.08 -0.18
N ASN A 467 -34.65 -6.78 0.16
CA ASN A 467 -35.42 -6.56 1.39
C ASN A 467 -34.56 -6.67 2.67
N SER A 468 -33.58 -7.58 2.69
CA SER A 468 -32.68 -7.79 3.83
C SER A 468 -31.75 -6.61 4.10
N LEU A 469 -31.57 -5.71 3.13
CA LEU A 469 -30.68 -4.55 3.25
C LEU A 469 -31.37 -3.32 3.84
N GLN A 470 -32.70 -3.30 3.95
CA GLN A 470 -33.49 -2.12 4.33
C GLN A 470 -33.09 -1.51 5.69
N ARG A 471 -32.58 -2.32 6.61
CA ARG A 471 -32.25 -1.90 7.99
C ARG A 471 -30.76 -1.64 8.20
N ILE A 472 -29.94 -1.76 7.16
CA ILE A 472 -28.48 -1.62 7.26
C ILE A 472 -28.09 -0.28 6.67
N GLU A 473 -27.43 0.57 7.47
CA GLU A 473 -26.89 1.83 7.00
C GLU A 473 -25.46 1.64 6.51
N PHE A 474 -25.25 1.87 5.22
CA PHE A 474 -23.93 1.73 4.59
C PHE A 474 -23.24 3.08 4.43
N LYS A 475 -21.92 3.09 4.70
CA LYS A 475 -21.00 4.14 4.27
C LYS A 475 -20.66 3.96 2.79
N ASP A 476 -20.32 2.73 2.42
CA ASP A 476 -20.00 2.33 1.05
C ASP A 476 -20.93 1.20 0.63
N PHE A 477 -21.61 1.35 -0.50
CA PHE A 477 -22.48 0.28 -1.00
C PHE A 477 -22.53 0.31 -2.52
N GLU A 478 -22.34 -0.85 -3.13
CA GLU A 478 -22.36 -1.08 -4.57
C GLU A 478 -23.14 -2.35 -4.91
N ILE A 479 -24.05 -2.29 -5.88
CA ILE A 479 -24.92 -3.40 -6.30
C ILE A 479 -25.30 -3.33 -7.80
N GLU A 480 -24.39 -2.79 -8.60
CA GLU A 480 -24.59 -2.56 -10.03
C GLU A 480 -24.63 -3.90 -10.80
N GLN A 481 -25.17 -3.91 -12.03
CA GLN A 481 -25.17 -5.08 -12.92
C GLN A 481 -25.84 -6.35 -12.34
N ASN A 482 -26.90 -6.18 -11.53
CA ASN A 482 -27.75 -7.24 -11.00
C ASN A 482 -29.08 -7.35 -11.76
N PHE A 483 -30.02 -8.16 -11.26
CA PHE A 483 -31.36 -8.37 -11.83
C PHE A 483 -32.47 -7.85 -10.89
N ILE A 484 -32.18 -6.81 -10.10
CA ILE A 484 -33.07 -6.33 -9.03
C ILE A 484 -34.36 -5.78 -9.63
N LEU A 485 -35.49 -6.26 -9.13
CA LEU A 485 -36.82 -5.90 -9.63
C LEU A 485 -37.42 -4.71 -8.87
N ASP A 486 -37.11 -4.59 -7.59
CA ASP A 486 -37.60 -3.51 -6.74
C ASP A 486 -36.50 -2.97 -5.81
N PHE A 487 -36.22 -1.68 -5.95
CA PHE A 487 -35.26 -0.94 -5.14
C PHE A 487 -35.90 -0.20 -3.97
N SER A 488 -37.24 -0.21 -3.85
CA SER A 488 -37.98 0.48 -2.79
C SER A 488 -37.50 0.17 -1.36
N PRO A 489 -37.00 -1.04 -1.02
CA PRO A 489 -36.51 -1.34 0.32
C PRO A 489 -35.27 -0.53 0.73
N ILE A 490 -34.45 -0.11 -0.23
CA ILE A 490 -33.19 0.63 0.02
C ILE A 490 -33.28 2.11 -0.39
N LYS A 491 -34.50 2.63 -0.56
CA LYS A 491 -34.77 4.03 -0.98
C LYS A 491 -34.19 5.11 -0.07
N ASN A 492 -33.95 4.78 1.19
CA ASN A 492 -33.47 5.72 2.21
C ASN A 492 -31.93 5.75 2.31
N HIS A 493 -31.21 4.91 1.55
CA HIS A 493 -29.74 4.89 1.61
C HIS A 493 -29.18 6.17 0.99
N GLN A 494 -28.12 6.74 1.59
CA GLN A 494 -27.54 8.04 1.18
C GLN A 494 -27.22 8.13 -0.32
N ASN A 495 -26.86 7.00 -0.94
CA ASN A 495 -26.46 6.91 -2.34
C ASN A 495 -27.55 6.30 -3.25
N PHE A 496 -28.81 6.26 -2.81
CA PHE A 496 -29.93 5.62 -3.55
C PHE A 496 -30.03 6.02 -5.02
N LYS A 497 -29.84 7.32 -5.31
CA LYS A 497 -29.92 7.84 -6.69
C LYS A 497 -28.90 7.19 -7.63
N LYS A 498 -27.69 6.86 -7.15
CA LYS A 498 -26.66 6.19 -7.95
C LYS A 498 -27.11 4.78 -8.36
N TYR A 499 -27.78 4.06 -7.46
CA TYR A 499 -28.18 2.66 -7.68
C TYR A 499 -29.28 2.52 -8.70
N VAL A 500 -30.31 3.36 -8.63
CA VAL A 500 -31.46 3.29 -9.55
C VAL A 500 -31.09 3.73 -10.97
N THR A 501 -30.05 4.54 -11.13
CA THR A 501 -29.54 4.98 -12.44
C THR A 501 -28.43 4.09 -13.01
N SER A 502 -27.91 3.14 -12.23
CA SER A 502 -26.86 2.21 -12.68
C SER A 502 -27.40 1.20 -13.72
N GLU A 503 -26.55 0.73 -14.63
CA GLU A 503 -26.91 -0.32 -15.58
C GLU A 503 -27.30 -1.60 -14.82
N GLN A 504 -28.60 -1.91 -14.80
CA GLN A 504 -29.11 -3.19 -14.30
C GLN A 504 -29.33 -4.12 -15.50
N ARG A 505 -29.00 -5.39 -15.32
CA ARG A 505 -29.20 -6.39 -16.37
C ARG A 505 -30.69 -6.70 -16.46
N ILE A 506 -31.20 -6.82 -17.68
CA ILE A 506 -32.57 -7.30 -17.92
C ILE A 506 -32.53 -8.84 -17.89
N PRO A 507 -33.26 -9.51 -16.98
CA PRO A 507 -33.19 -10.96 -16.85
C PRO A 507 -33.78 -11.66 -18.08
N LYS A 508 -33.00 -12.53 -18.74
CA LYS A 508 -33.48 -13.34 -19.87
C LYS A 508 -34.13 -14.63 -19.37
N PRO A 509 -35.00 -15.31 -20.14
CA PRO A 509 -35.64 -16.57 -19.72
C PRO A 509 -34.66 -17.68 -19.28
N LYS A 510 -33.44 -17.71 -19.83
CA LYS A 510 -32.37 -18.64 -19.41
C LYS A 510 -31.78 -18.31 -18.02
N ASP A 511 -31.82 -17.04 -17.61
CA ASP A 511 -31.37 -16.59 -16.29
C ASP A 511 -32.39 -16.99 -15.22
N TYR A 512 -33.68 -16.91 -15.53
CA TYR A 512 -34.75 -17.49 -14.70
C TYR A 512 -34.62 -19.01 -14.57
N GLN A 513 -34.14 -19.73 -15.61
CA GLN A 513 -33.85 -21.17 -15.50
C GLN A 513 -32.64 -21.45 -14.60
N LYS A 514 -31.58 -20.62 -14.61
CA LYS A 514 -30.47 -20.73 -13.65
C LYS A 514 -30.92 -20.42 -12.23
N TYR A 515 -31.75 -19.40 -12.04
CA TYR A 515 -32.38 -19.06 -10.75
C TYR A 515 -33.27 -20.20 -10.23
N ASN A 516 -34.17 -20.74 -11.07
CA ASN A 516 -35.03 -21.86 -10.71
C ASN A 516 -34.25 -23.15 -10.49
N LYS A 517 -33.17 -23.40 -11.25
CA LYS A 517 -32.24 -24.51 -10.99
C LYS A 517 -31.50 -24.31 -9.68
N SER A 518 -30.96 -23.12 -9.37
CA SER A 518 -30.33 -22.82 -8.07
C SER A 518 -31.32 -22.94 -6.91
N LYS A 519 -32.55 -22.48 -7.06
CA LYS A 519 -33.63 -22.63 -6.07
C LYS A 519 -34.06 -24.09 -5.92
N ALA A 520 -34.15 -24.85 -7.02
CA ALA A 520 -34.41 -26.29 -7.00
C ALA A 520 -33.24 -27.08 -6.41
N VAL A 521 -31.98 -26.68 -6.67
CA VAL A 521 -30.76 -27.24 -6.06
C VAL A 521 -30.76 -26.94 -4.56
N LYS A 522 -31.02 -25.68 -4.15
CA LYS A 522 -31.20 -25.27 -2.74
C LYS A 522 -32.29 -26.12 -2.08
N ASN A 523 -33.47 -26.24 -2.69
CA ASN A 523 -34.57 -27.08 -2.19
C ASN A 523 -34.20 -28.57 -2.14
N SER A 524 -33.50 -29.11 -3.15
CA SER A 524 -33.06 -30.50 -3.20
C SER A 524 -31.98 -30.80 -2.16
N PHE A 525 -31.04 -29.88 -1.95
CA PHE A 525 -30.00 -29.96 -0.93
C PHE A 525 -30.62 -29.84 0.46
N TYR A 526 -31.57 -28.94 0.70
CA TYR A 526 -32.32 -28.88 1.95
C TYR A 526 -33.17 -30.12 2.18
N LYS A 527 -33.70 -30.74 1.12
CA LYS A 527 -34.46 -32.00 1.20
C LYS A 527 -33.54 -33.19 1.49
N GLN A 528 -32.40 -33.28 0.82
CA GLN A 528 -31.37 -34.29 1.03
C GLN A 528 -30.71 -34.13 2.41
N TYR A 529 -30.42 -32.91 2.85
CA TYR A 529 -29.94 -32.60 4.21
C TYR A 529 -31.01 -32.87 5.28
N SER A 530 -32.29 -32.59 5.02
CA SER A 530 -33.40 -32.96 5.93
C SER A 530 -33.55 -34.48 6.03
N GLU A 531 -33.41 -35.19 4.91
CA GLU A 531 -33.43 -36.66 4.85
C GLU A 531 -32.20 -37.29 5.49
N GLU A 532 -31.01 -36.72 5.31
CA GLU A 532 -29.76 -37.09 5.98
C GLU A 532 -29.82 -36.78 7.48
N LYS A 533 -30.38 -35.65 7.90
CA LYS A 533 -30.57 -35.30 9.31
C LYS A 533 -31.64 -36.17 9.97
N LYS A 534 -32.68 -36.59 9.23
CA LYS A 534 -33.64 -37.62 9.64
C LYS A 534 -32.95 -38.98 9.76
N THR A 535 -32.23 -39.43 8.74
CA THR A 535 -31.52 -40.73 8.77
C THR A 535 -30.36 -40.76 9.76
N LEU A 536 -29.71 -39.64 10.08
CA LEU A 536 -28.67 -39.52 11.12
C LEU A 536 -29.30 -39.44 12.52
N LYS A 537 -30.46 -38.79 12.70
CA LYS A 537 -31.27 -38.90 13.93
C LYS A 537 -31.80 -40.32 14.14
N PHE A 538 -32.17 -41.03 13.08
CA PHE A 538 -32.60 -42.42 13.13
C PHE A 538 -31.43 -43.39 13.33
N LYS A 539 -30.27 -43.20 12.70
CA LYS A 539 -29.04 -43.99 12.92
C LYS A 539 -28.49 -43.78 14.33
N ASN A 540 -28.45 -42.54 14.83
CA ASN A 540 -28.00 -42.27 16.20
C ASN A 540 -29.00 -42.82 17.24
N LYS A 541 -30.31 -42.79 17.00
CA LYS A 541 -31.27 -43.51 17.88
C LYS A 541 -31.15 -45.03 17.76
N ARG A 542 -30.95 -45.59 16.57
CA ARG A 542 -30.82 -47.04 16.35
C ARG A 542 -29.51 -47.60 16.92
N GLN A 543 -28.43 -46.82 16.89
CA GLN A 543 -27.14 -47.15 17.51
C GLN A 543 -27.22 -46.98 19.04
N THR A 544 -27.84 -45.91 19.56
CA THR A 544 -28.08 -45.75 21.01
C THR A 544 -29.04 -46.82 21.58
N ILE A 545 -29.97 -47.34 20.77
CA ILE A 545 -30.86 -48.46 21.13
C ILE A 545 -30.13 -49.82 21.01
N LYS A 546 -29.28 -50.03 19.98
CA LYS A 546 -28.42 -51.22 19.86
C LYS A 546 -27.40 -51.34 21.00
N ASP A 547 -26.76 -50.24 21.36
CA ASP A 547 -25.72 -50.19 22.39
C ASP A 547 -26.32 -50.27 23.82
N LYS A 548 -27.61 -49.94 24.00
CA LYS A 548 -28.36 -50.13 25.25
C LYS A 548 -29.08 -51.48 25.38
N LEU A 549 -29.36 -52.18 24.27
CA LEU A 549 -30.01 -53.51 24.28
C LEU A 549 -29.02 -54.68 24.32
N GLN A 550 -27.76 -54.47 23.93
CA GLN A 550 -26.74 -55.52 23.94
C GLN A 550 -26.42 -56.12 25.33
N PRO A 551 -26.51 -55.40 26.46
CA PRO A 551 -26.28 -56.02 27.78
C PRO A 551 -27.51 -56.71 28.39
N LYS A 552 -28.73 -56.47 27.87
CA LYS A 552 -29.99 -56.98 28.49
C LYS A 552 -30.65 -58.14 27.74
N ILE A 553 -30.35 -58.35 26.46
CA ILE A 553 -30.92 -59.45 25.67
C ILE A 553 -30.21 -60.79 25.93
N LEU A 554 -29.01 -60.80 26.51
CA LEU A 554 -28.26 -62.04 26.74
C LEU A 554 -28.77 -62.90 27.93
N LYS A 555 -29.82 -62.48 28.65
CA LYS A 555 -30.21 -63.16 29.91
C LYS A 555 -31.55 -63.88 29.93
N ASN A 556 -32.38 -63.87 28.89
CA ASN A 556 -33.65 -64.62 28.90
C ASN A 556 -34.04 -65.13 27.49
N LEU A 557 -33.53 -66.30 27.13
CA LEU A 557 -33.61 -66.95 25.81
C LEU A 557 -34.64 -68.09 25.74
N THR A 558 -35.83 -67.97 26.34
CA THR A 558 -36.83 -69.07 26.32
C THR A 558 -38.24 -68.73 25.85
N ASN A 559 -38.58 -67.46 25.60
CA ASN A 559 -39.97 -67.07 25.21
C ASN A 559 -40.13 -66.58 23.75
N ILE A 560 -39.09 -66.69 22.91
CA ILE A 560 -39.09 -66.12 21.55
C ILE A 560 -39.91 -66.94 20.54
N ASN A 561 -40.02 -68.26 20.71
CA ASN A 561 -40.76 -69.09 19.75
C ASN A 561 -42.29 -68.88 19.83
N THR A 562 -42.82 -68.54 21.01
CA THR A 562 -44.25 -68.26 21.18
C THR A 562 -44.63 -66.86 20.68
N ALA A 563 -43.69 -65.90 20.73
CA ALA A 563 -43.90 -64.53 20.23
C ALA A 563 -43.76 -64.42 18.70
N LEU A 564 -42.89 -65.24 18.09
CA LEU A 564 -42.76 -65.32 16.62
C LEU A 564 -44.04 -65.85 15.95
N ALA A 565 -44.73 -66.80 16.60
CA ALA A 565 -46.01 -67.32 16.10
C ALA A 565 -47.11 -66.24 16.09
N LEU A 566 -47.20 -65.40 17.13
CA LEU A 566 -48.14 -64.28 17.21
C LEU A 566 -47.81 -63.15 16.23
N LEU A 567 -46.52 -62.87 15.98
CA LEU A 567 -46.10 -61.84 15.05
C LEU A 567 -46.40 -62.22 13.58
N GLN A 568 -46.31 -63.51 13.23
CA GLN A 568 -46.71 -64.00 11.91
C GLN A 568 -48.23 -63.88 11.69
N THR A 569 -49.05 -64.10 12.71
CA THR A 569 -50.50 -63.88 12.62
C THR A 569 -50.85 -62.39 12.48
N PHE A 570 -50.08 -61.51 13.13
CA PHE A 570 -50.27 -60.05 13.06
C PHE A 570 -49.87 -59.46 11.71
N LEU A 571 -48.77 -59.93 11.11
CA LEU A 571 -48.33 -59.56 9.75
C LEU A 571 -49.25 -60.09 8.65
N GLN A 572 -50.02 -61.16 8.91
CA GLN A 572 -51.02 -61.69 7.99
C GLN A 572 -52.31 -60.84 7.99
N LEU A 573 -52.69 -60.28 9.15
CA LEU A 573 -53.82 -59.34 9.29
C LEU A 573 -53.51 -57.93 8.76
N GLU A 574 -52.26 -57.48 8.85
CA GLU A 574 -51.84 -56.15 8.34
C GLU A 574 -51.85 -56.08 6.79
N ASN A 575 -51.69 -57.22 6.11
CA ASN A 575 -51.79 -57.31 4.64
C ASN A 575 -53.24 -57.37 4.12
N GLU A 576 -54.24 -57.67 4.96
CA GLU A 576 -55.66 -57.70 4.57
C GLU A 576 -56.37 -56.34 4.77
N CYS A 577 -55.78 -55.39 5.50
CA CYS A 577 -56.36 -54.05 5.74
C CYS A 577 -55.62 -52.92 4.98
N GLY A 578 -55.32 -53.14 3.70
CA GLY A 578 -54.95 -52.06 2.78
C GLY A 578 -56.18 -51.24 2.35
N ASN A 579 -56.09 -49.91 2.49
CA ASN A 579 -57.03 -48.83 2.10
C ASN A 579 -58.18 -48.51 3.09
N GLN A 580 -57.92 -47.55 3.97
CA GLN A 580 -58.65 -46.27 4.02
C GLN A 580 -57.73 -45.12 4.43
#